data_AF-A0A838U2B6-F1
#
_entry.id   AF-A0A838U2B6-F1
#
_cell.length_a   1.000
_cell.length_b   1.000
_cell.length_c   1.000
_cell.angle_alpha   90.00
_cell.angle_beta   90.00
_cell.angle_gamma   90.00
#
_symmetry.space_group_name_H-M   'P 1'
#
loop_
_entity.id
_entity.type
_entity.pdbx_description
1 polymer ?
#
loop_
_entity_poly.entity_id
_entity_poly.type
_entity_poly.pdbx_seq_one_letter_code
_entity_poly.pdbx_strand_id
1 'polypeptide(L)' 'MAKDVIHTDGEDLVVREDTAKAFRGVNWALASVAGFIVITAVLFIIFFFGAATDGSLETPAQIQNSNAR' A
#
# COMPACT_ATOMS: atom_id res chain seq x y z
N MET A 1 -9.49 16.51 33.68
CA MET A 1 -9.33 15.53 32.59
C MET A 1 -10.22 15.96 31.43
N ALA A 2 -9.63 16.25 30.27
CA ALA A 2 -10.39 16.54 29.06
C ALA A 2 -10.96 15.24 28.48
N LYS A 3 -12.19 15.33 27.98
CA LYS A 3 -12.93 14.26 27.32
C LYS A 3 -13.15 14.68 25.88
N ASP A 4 -12.99 13.74 24.96
CA ASP A 4 -13.17 13.96 23.54
C ASP A 4 -14.17 12.93 23.00
N VAL A 5 -14.81 13.26 21.88
CA VAL A 5 -15.82 12.39 21.26
C VAL A 5 -15.16 11.66 20.10
N ILE A 6 -15.29 10.33 20.10
CA ILE A 6 -14.97 9.50 18.94
C ILE A 6 -16.25 8.91 18.37
N HIS A 7 -16.33 8.84 17.04
CA HIS A 7 -17.41 8.15 16.36
C HIS A 7 -16.91 6.74 15.99
N THR A 8 -17.55 5.69 16.52
CA THR A 8 -17.22 4.30 16.21
C THR A 8 -18.50 3.49 16.14
N ASP A 9 -18.59 2.54 15.21
CA ASP A 9 -19.73 1.62 15.08
C ASP A 9 -21.12 2.32 14.98
N GLY A 10 -21.14 3.55 14.45
CA GLY A 10 -22.35 4.35 14.29
C GLY A 10 -22.78 5.12 15.56
N GLU A 11 -22.01 5.04 16.64
CA GLU A 11 -22.28 5.71 17.91
C GLU A 11 -21.18 6.72 18.29
N ASP A 12 -21.59 7.78 18.98
CA ASP A 12 -20.69 8.79 19.54
C ASP A 12 -20.32 8.39 20.98
N LEU A 13 -19.06 8.01 21.18
CA LEU A 13 -18.52 7.61 22.47
C LEU A 13 -17.66 8.73 23.06
N VAL A 14 -18.00 9.12 24.29
CA VAL A 14 -17.21 10.08 25.06
C VAL A 14 -16.09 9.33 25.77
N VAL A 15 -14.86 9.52 25.29
CA VAL A 15 -13.68 8.85 25.84
C VAL A 15 -12.69 9.87 26.40
N ARG A 16 -11.70 9.37 27.15
CA ARG A 16 -10.57 10.20 27.58
C ARG A 16 -9.76 10.64 26.36
N GLU A 17 -9.17 11.82 26.45
CA GLU A 17 -8.33 12.39 25.38
C GLU A 17 -7.23 11.43 24.90
N ASP A 18 -6.58 10.70 25.81
CA ASP A 18 -5.52 9.74 25.47
C ASP A 18 -6.04 8.61 24.57
N THR A 19 -7.25 8.12 24.85
CA THR A 19 -7.92 7.09 24.05
C THR A 19 -8.34 7.62 22.69
N ALA A 20 -8.83 8.87 22.63
CA ALA A 20 -9.20 9.51 21.37
C ALA A 20 -8.00 9.72 20.44
N LYS A 21 -6.85 10.13 21.00
CA LYS A 21 -5.59 10.25 20.24
C LYS A 21 -5.10 8.91 19.73
N ALA A 22 -5.14 7.87 20.56
CA ALA A 22 -4.77 6.51 20.14
C ALA A 22 -5.68 6.02 19.00
N PHE A 23 -7.00 6.22 19.10
CA PHE A 23 -7.97 5.83 18.07
C PHE A 23 -7.70 6.53 16.73
N ARG A 24 -7.49 7.85 16.75
CA ARG A 24 -7.09 8.60 15.54
C ARG A 24 -5.77 8.08 14.97
N GLY A 25 -4.79 7.79 15.82
CA GLY A 25 -3.49 7.24 15.41
C GLY A 25 -3.61 5.89 14.68
N VAL A 26 -4.46 4.99 15.19
CA VAL A 26 -4.75 3.70 14.54
C VAL A 26 -5.40 3.91 13.17
N ASN A 27 -6.35 4.83 13.05
CA ASN A 27 -6.99 5.12 11.76
C ASN A 27 -6.00 5.67 10.72
N TRP A 28 -5.08 6.55 11.13
CA TRP A 28 -4.02 7.04 10.25
C TRP A 28 -3.03 5.94 9.85
N ALA A 29 -2.66 5.05 10.78
CA ALA A 29 -1.82 3.90 10.47
C ALA A 29 -2.51 2.95 9.46
N LEU A 30 -3.79 2.64 9.67
CA LEU A 30 -4.58 1.81 8.77
C LEU A 30 -4.70 2.43 7.37
N ALA A 31 -4.98 3.74 7.31
CA ALA A 31 -5.04 4.48 6.04
C ALA A 31 -3.69 4.46 5.31
N SER A 32 -2.58 4.57 6.05
CA SER A 32 -1.22 4.53 5.47
C SER A 32 -0.89 3.16 4.89
N VAL A 33 -1.24 2.08 5.60
CA VAL A 33 -1.05 0.69 5.13
C VAL A 33 -1.93 0.42 3.90
N ALA A 34 -3.20 0.81 3.94
CA ALA A 34 -4.10 0.66 2.80
C ALA A 34 -3.59 1.43 1.57
N GLY A 35 -3.14 2.68 1.75
CA GLY A 35 -2.53 3.48 0.69
C GLY A 35 -1.28 2.83 0.09
N PHE A 36 -0.39 2.30 0.94
CA PHE A 36 0.79 1.57 0.48
C PHE A 36 0.42 0.36 -0.38
N ILE A 37 -0.53 -0.47 0.07
CA ILE A 37 -0.98 -1.66 -0.67
C ILE A 37 -1.51 -1.27 -2.05
N VAL A 38 -2.32 -0.21 -2.13
CA VAL A 38 -2.86 0.27 -3.42
C VAL A 38 -1.74 0.73 -4.34
N ILE A 39 -0.80 1.53 -3.84
CA ILE A 39 0.34 2.01 -4.63
C ILE A 39 1.17 0.83 -5.14
N THR A 40 1.53 -0.11 -4.26
CA THR A 40 2.30 -1.30 -4.64
C THR A 40 1.56 -2.16 -5.65
N ALA A 41 0.25 -2.36 -5.51
CA ALA A 41 -0.55 -3.10 -6.47
C ALA A 41 -0.58 -2.43 -7.85
N VAL A 42 -0.76 -1.10 -7.89
CA VAL A 42 -0.74 -0.32 -9.13
C VAL A 42 0.62 -0.41 -9.81
N LEU A 43 1.71 -0.20 -9.06
CA LEU A 43 3.06 -0.34 -9.59
C LEU A 43 3.30 -1.75 -10.12
N PHE A 44 2.94 -2.78 -9.35
CA PHE A 44 3.06 -4.16 -9.77
C PHE A 44 2.36 -4.41 -11.09
N ILE A 45 1.10 -3.97 -11.25
CA ILE A 45 0.34 -4.13 -12.50
C ILE A 45 1.07 -3.41 -13.65
N ILE A 46 1.46 -2.15 -13.48
CA ILE A 46 2.12 -1.38 -14.54
C ILE A 46 3.42 -2.05 -14.99
N PHE A 47 4.29 -2.42 -14.05
CA PHE A 47 5.58 -3.04 -14.36
C PHE A 47 5.42 -4.46 -14.90
N PHE A 48 4.56 -5.28 -14.29
CA PHE A 48 4.36 -6.66 -14.69
C PHE A 48 3.73 -6.76 -16.09
N PHE A 49 2.64 -6.02 -16.33
CA PHE A 49 2.01 -6.03 -17.65
C PHE A 49 2.86 -5.30 -18.69
N GLY A 50 3.54 -4.21 -18.34
CA GLY A 50 4.49 -3.53 -19.23
C GLY A 50 5.60 -4.46 -19.71
N ALA A 51 6.26 -5.16 -18.76
CA ALA A 51 7.30 -6.14 -19.08
C ALA A 51 6.76 -7.37 -19.84
N ALA A 52 5.50 -7.76 -19.62
CA ALA A 52 4.88 -8.85 -20.36
C ALA A 52 4.48 -8.47 -21.79
N THR A 53 4.22 -7.18 -22.06
CA THR A 53 3.86 -6.68 -23.39
C THR A 53 5.05 -6.28 -24.24
N ASP A 54 6.19 -5.94 -23.64
CA ASP A 54 7.45 -5.79 -24.36
C ASP A 54 7.95 -7.19 -24.76
N GLY A 55 7.72 -7.57 -26.02
CA GLY A 55 8.06 -8.88 -26.60
C GLY A 55 9.55 -9.21 -26.69
N SER A 56 10.37 -8.64 -25.82
CA SER A 56 11.82 -8.80 -25.71
C SER A 56 12.19 -9.41 -24.35
N LEU A 57 11.54 -10.50 -23.97
CA LEU A 57 12.05 -11.37 -22.91
C LEU A 57 13.20 -12.19 -23.51
N GLU A 58 14.36 -11.55 -23.67
CA GLU A 58 15.58 -12.26 -24.03
C GLU A 58 15.89 -13.25 -22.91
N THR A 59 15.67 -14.54 -23.19
CA THR A 59 16.07 -15.60 -22.28
C THR A 59 17.59 -15.52 -22.07
N PRO A 60 18.12 -15.93 -20.90
CA PRO A 60 19.57 -15.90 -20.66
C PRO A 60 20.39 -16.61 -21.75
N ALA A 61 19.79 -17.62 -22.41
CA ALA A 61 20.38 -18.33 -23.53
C ALA A 61 20.53 -17.48 -24.82
N GLN A 62 19.63 -16.51 -25.05
CA GLN A 62 19.71 -15.59 -26.20
C GLN A 62 20.82 -14.55 -26.02
N ILE A 63 21.01 -14.04 -24.79
CA ILE A 63 22.08 -13.09 -24.45
C ILE A 63 23.46 -13.73 -24.62
N GLN A 64 23.61 -15.02 -24.24
CA GLN A 64 24.86 -15.76 -24.40
C GLN A 64 25.24 -15.98 -25.87
N ASN A 65 24.25 -16.25 -26.73
CA ASN A 65 24.47 -16.45 -28.17
C ASN A 65 24.68 -15.13 -28.94
N SER A 66 24.16 -14.01 -28.45
CA SER A 66 24.38 -12.67 -29.01
C SER A 66 25.82 -12.18 -28.79
N ASN A 67 26.37 -12.39 -27.59
CA ASN A 67 27.75 -12.00 -27.25
C ASN A 67 28.84 -12.95 -27.81
N ALA A 68 28.45 -14.09 -28.39
CA ALA A 68 29.37 -15.06 -28.97
C ALA A 68 29.60 -14.85 -30.49
N ARG A 69 29.08 -13.77 -31.07
CA ARG A 69 29.30 -13.36 -32.46
C ARG A 69 30.18 -12.13 -32.57
#